data_AF-A0A1I1ZPY6-F1
#
_entry.id   AF-A0A1I1ZPY6-F1
#
_cell.length_a   1.000
_cell.length_b   1.000
_cell.length_c   1.000
_cell.angle_alpha   90.00
_cell.angle_beta   90.00
_cell.angle_gamma   90.00
#
_symmetry.space_group_name_H-M   'P 1'
#
loop_
_entity.id
_entity.type
_entity.pdbx_description
1 polymer ?
#
loop_
_entity_poly.entity_id
_entity_poly.type
_entity_poly.pdbx_seq_one_letter_code
_entity_poly.pdbx_strand_id
1 'polypeptide(L)'
;MLRKVTAGIVRYRRRLLAAVVVTLSVAPLALINGNATAAAALAPQPGNFTGYGFDACTAPSSETMAAWLASSPYRAAGIYFGGNNRGCTQANLTPEWVREQVTRGWRLIPLYVGPQASCTTVTRKNLIDDTQAWAQGRATAEDAVRQATALGLSPESVLIYDMESYDSKNTVCRDGVLAFMNGWTARLHDFGYFSGYYSSTATGIADQVAVYDKPGYVRPDYVDFARWDQVVTVTDKVIPAGHWTPKRRMKQYRGGHQETWGGVTINIDNDYLDFARLPAAKLSDWNRNGWSDVMARTTSTGNLFAYPGNGTYISEGARSKVGVYPSANALLRMDLNRDGLTDLIVRTKAGAVFFYPGVSSGKFGARKQLYKNMSHLRELTAIGDFNRDGYPDLLASQTSNGNVYLYPGQKGAKFGKRVALAYGDWNNRSEFAGVGDFDRDGVPDLLVKMTSSGTLYLYPGKSGGFKAAVKVGTASGLRDLLGVGDFDRDGFTDLAAVRASTGALLIYRGTGKGFRAGLQVSTGYKGRSPLF
;
A
#
# COMPACT_ATOMS: atom_id res chain seq x y z
N MET A 1 -73.71 27.74 -10.25
CA MET A 1 -72.89 27.39 -11.43
C MET A 1 -71.90 28.52 -11.69
N LEU A 2 -70.60 28.18 -11.63
CA LEU A 2 -69.35 28.89 -12.02
C LEU A 2 -69.27 30.43 -11.78
N ARG A 3 -68.82 30.94 -10.60
CA ARG A 3 -67.45 31.25 -10.08
C ARG A 3 -66.59 32.14 -11.02
N LYS A 4 -66.48 33.47 -10.78
CA LYS A 4 -65.62 34.26 -9.81
C LYS A 4 -64.12 34.22 -10.15
N VAL A 5 -63.25 35.25 -10.07
CA VAL A 5 -63.20 36.69 -9.64
C VAL A 5 -61.79 37.18 -10.07
N THR A 6 -61.64 38.22 -10.90
CA THR A 6 -61.26 39.64 -10.61
C THR A 6 -60.03 39.94 -9.74
N ALA A 7 -59.19 40.82 -10.30
CA ALA A 7 -58.00 41.47 -9.77
C ALA A 7 -58.31 42.68 -8.86
N GLY A 8 -57.25 43.24 -8.24
CA GLY A 8 -57.17 44.69 -7.99
C GLY A 8 -56.85 45.12 -6.56
N ILE A 9 -55.86 45.99 -6.45
CA ILE A 9 -55.14 46.45 -5.25
C ILE A 9 -55.77 47.77 -4.73
N VAL A 10 -55.56 48.09 -3.43
CA VAL A 10 -55.17 49.43 -2.87
C VAL A 10 -56.04 50.03 -1.72
N ARG A 11 -55.34 50.37 -0.61
CA ARG A 11 -55.47 51.48 0.41
C ARG A 11 -56.30 51.34 1.72
N TYR A 12 -55.55 51.12 2.81
CA TYR A 12 -55.25 52.01 3.97
C TYR A 12 -56.35 52.83 4.71
N ARG A 13 -56.43 52.66 6.05
CA ARG A 13 -56.27 53.68 7.14
C ARG A 13 -56.41 53.07 8.57
N ARG A 14 -55.40 53.23 9.45
CA ARG A 14 -55.36 53.96 10.77
C ARG A 14 -56.37 53.47 11.86
N ARG A 15 -56.05 53.08 13.11
CA ARG A 15 -55.15 53.65 14.17
C ARG A 15 -55.00 52.72 15.40
N LEU A 16 -53.78 52.68 15.97
CA LEU A 16 -53.31 52.73 17.39
C LEU A 16 -53.88 51.89 18.56
N LEU A 17 -52.97 51.19 19.27
CA LEU A 17 -52.78 51.09 20.75
C LEU A 17 -51.47 50.29 20.98
N ALA A 18 -50.34 50.93 21.34
CA ALA A 18 -49.83 51.26 22.68
C ALA A 18 -48.85 50.19 23.25
N ALA A 19 -47.77 50.69 23.85
CA ALA A 19 -46.45 50.09 24.03
C ALA A 19 -46.32 49.00 25.12
N VAL A 20 -45.33 48.11 24.93
CA VAL A 20 -44.35 47.73 25.97
C VAL A 20 -42.98 47.57 25.30
N VAL A 21 -42.02 48.42 25.66
CA VAL A 21 -40.60 48.29 25.26
C VAL A 21 -39.88 47.59 26.41
N VAL A 22 -39.47 46.34 26.17
CA VAL A 22 -38.43 45.68 26.99
C VAL A 22 -37.12 45.86 26.23
N THR A 23 -36.23 46.70 26.75
CA THR A 23 -34.84 46.75 26.31
C THR A 23 -34.12 45.50 26.81
N LEU A 24 -34.02 44.47 25.96
CA LEU A 24 -33.07 43.38 26.14
C LEU A 24 -31.70 43.88 25.72
N SER A 25 -30.84 44.12 26.70
CA SER A 25 -29.40 44.29 26.53
C SER A 25 -28.83 43.02 25.92
N VAL A 26 -28.59 43.05 24.61
CA VAL A 26 -27.84 42.01 23.90
C VAL A 26 -26.37 42.21 24.27
N ALA A 27 -25.90 41.52 25.31
CA ALA A 27 -24.49 41.25 25.46
C ALA A 27 -24.04 40.49 24.20
N PRO A 28 -22.91 40.83 23.56
CA PRO A 28 -22.41 40.04 22.46
C PRO A 28 -22.07 38.66 23.02
N LEU A 29 -22.85 37.65 22.61
CA LEU A 29 -22.39 36.27 22.65
C LEU A 29 -21.13 36.23 21.77
N ALA A 30 -19.97 36.30 22.42
CA ALA A 30 -18.75 35.80 21.83
C ALA A 30 -19.02 34.33 21.50
N LEU A 31 -19.29 34.05 20.22
CA LEU A 31 -19.18 32.72 19.66
C LEU A 31 -17.74 32.28 19.97
N ILE A 32 -17.59 31.47 21.00
CA ILE A 32 -16.41 30.65 21.17
C ILE A 32 -16.47 29.70 19.97
N ASN A 33 -15.87 30.11 18.85
CA ASN A 33 -15.43 29.20 17.82
C ASN A 33 -14.36 28.33 18.47
N GLY A 34 -14.82 27.31 19.20
CA GLY A 34 -14.05 26.12 19.48
C GLY A 34 -13.80 25.42 18.15
N ASN A 35 -12.92 25.99 17.34
CA ASN A 35 -12.12 25.22 16.42
C ASN A 35 -11.26 24.32 17.30
N ALA A 36 -11.83 23.25 17.82
CA ALA A 36 -11.08 22.04 18.04
C ALA A 36 -10.57 21.67 16.65
N THR A 37 -9.40 22.19 16.30
CA THR A 37 -8.63 21.71 15.16
C THR A 37 -8.58 20.20 15.37
N ALA A 38 -9.22 19.43 14.47
CA ALA A 38 -9.11 17.98 14.49
C ALA A 38 -7.63 17.66 14.68
N ALA A 39 -7.28 17.07 15.82
CA ALA A 39 -5.88 16.86 16.16
C ALA A 39 -5.24 16.07 15.01
N ALA A 40 -4.14 16.58 14.46
CA ALA A 40 -3.51 15.96 13.29
C ALA A 40 -3.32 14.45 13.54
N ALA A 41 -3.60 13.64 12.52
CA ALA A 41 -3.39 12.20 12.57
C ALA A 41 -1.93 11.92 12.92
N LEU A 42 -1.69 10.96 13.82
CA LEU A 42 -0.33 10.56 14.17
C LEU A 42 0.36 9.94 12.95
N ALA A 43 1.68 10.13 12.87
CA ALA A 43 2.47 9.41 11.88
C ALA A 43 2.36 7.89 12.15
N PRO A 44 2.40 7.05 11.09
CA PRO A 44 2.39 5.60 11.25
C PRO A 44 3.48 5.10 12.20
N GLN A 45 3.14 4.14 13.05
CA GLN A 45 4.03 3.58 14.07
C GLN A 45 4.48 2.15 13.74
N PRO A 46 5.75 1.77 13.99
CA PRO A 46 6.85 2.63 14.45
C PRO A 46 7.43 3.54 13.35
N GLY A 47 7.03 3.33 12.09
CA GLY A 47 7.55 4.06 10.94
C GLY A 47 8.99 3.65 10.59
N ASN A 48 9.76 4.57 10.00
CA ASN A 48 11.17 4.33 9.69
C ASN A 48 12.01 4.40 10.97
N PHE A 49 12.59 3.28 11.39
CA PHE A 49 13.42 3.20 12.57
C PHE A 49 14.39 2.02 12.51
N THR A 50 15.68 2.30 12.75
CA THR A 50 16.69 1.27 13.02
C THR A 50 17.33 1.62 14.37
N GLY A 51 17.26 0.71 15.35
CA GLY A 51 17.82 0.96 16.68
C GLY A 51 17.17 0.16 17.79
N TYR A 52 17.54 0.52 19.02
CA TYR A 52 17.09 -0.14 20.24
C TYR A 52 15.62 0.17 20.55
N GLY A 53 14.87 -0.89 20.83
CA GLY A 53 13.54 -0.87 21.43
C GLY A 53 13.48 -1.72 22.68
N PHE A 54 12.37 -1.64 23.38
CA PHE A 54 12.02 -2.55 24.45
C PHE A 54 10.52 -2.73 24.46
N ASP A 55 10.02 -3.79 25.08
CA ASP A 55 8.62 -3.90 25.46
C ASP A 55 8.50 -4.16 26.97
N ALA A 56 7.40 -3.66 27.53
CA ALA A 56 7.07 -3.80 28.94
C ALA A 56 5.61 -4.21 29.05
N CYS A 57 5.30 -5.07 30.03
CA CYS A 57 3.95 -5.63 30.15
C CYS A 57 2.86 -4.55 30.26
N THR A 58 3.13 -3.45 30.96
CA THR A 58 2.23 -2.28 31.06
C THR A 58 2.90 -1.05 30.46
N ALA A 59 2.15 -0.25 29.69
CA ALA A 59 2.59 1.07 29.23
C ALA A 59 3.09 1.93 30.42
N PRO A 60 4.38 2.33 30.44
CA PRO A 60 4.91 3.14 31.55
C PRO A 60 4.25 4.52 31.64
N SER A 61 4.33 5.17 32.81
CA SER A 61 3.80 6.54 32.95
C SER A 61 4.56 7.53 32.06
N SER A 62 3.97 8.67 31.73
CA SER A 62 4.64 9.70 30.92
C SER A 62 5.93 10.23 31.58
N GLU A 63 5.99 10.29 32.91
CA GLU A 63 7.20 10.65 33.67
C GLU A 63 8.29 9.59 33.51
N THR A 64 7.92 8.32 33.57
CA THR A 64 8.84 7.19 33.37
C THR A 64 9.40 7.21 31.96
N MET A 65 8.53 7.37 30.96
CA MET A 65 8.93 7.50 29.55
C MET A 65 9.85 8.70 29.33
N ALA A 66 9.64 9.82 30.04
CA ALA A 66 10.51 10.99 29.97
C ALA A 66 11.92 10.70 30.53
N ALA A 67 12.00 10.09 31.71
CA ALA A 67 13.26 9.74 32.36
C ALA A 67 14.08 8.76 31.51
N TRP A 68 13.41 7.76 30.94
CA TRP A 68 14.02 6.77 30.06
C TRP A 68 14.45 7.35 28.72
N LEU A 69 13.66 8.25 28.11
CA LEU A 69 14.05 8.88 26.85
C LEU A 69 15.32 9.72 27.01
N ALA A 70 15.48 10.38 28.16
CA ALA A 70 16.64 11.21 28.46
C ALA A 70 17.91 10.41 28.77
N SER A 71 17.76 9.19 29.30
CA SER A 71 18.88 8.47 29.93
C SER A 71 19.23 7.13 29.30
N SER A 72 18.30 6.49 28.59
CA SER A 72 18.46 5.15 27.99
C SER A 72 18.82 5.20 26.50
N PRO A 73 19.36 4.10 25.94
CA PRO A 73 19.62 3.99 24.50
C PRO A 73 18.34 3.76 23.66
N TYR A 74 17.21 3.44 24.30
CA TYR A 74 15.98 3.07 23.60
C TYR A 74 15.30 4.27 22.94
N ARG A 75 14.78 4.07 21.73
CA ARG A 75 13.93 5.04 21.02
C ARG A 75 12.65 4.42 20.49
N ALA A 76 12.43 3.13 20.74
CA ALA A 76 11.19 2.44 20.49
C ALA A 76 10.65 1.75 21.75
N ALA A 77 9.33 1.66 21.89
CA ALA A 77 8.65 1.05 23.03
C ALA A 77 7.44 0.23 22.57
N GLY A 78 7.40 -1.04 22.98
CA GLY A 78 6.28 -1.96 22.83
C GLY A 78 5.07 -1.54 23.63
N ILE A 79 3.91 -1.56 22.99
CA ILE A 79 2.62 -1.32 23.61
C ILE A 79 1.68 -2.48 23.32
N TYR A 80 1.19 -3.12 24.38
CA TYR A 80 0.20 -4.18 24.26
C TYR A 80 -1.19 -3.56 24.10
N PHE A 81 -1.53 -3.19 22.87
CA PHE A 81 -2.69 -2.32 22.59
C PHE A 81 -4.03 -3.05 22.63
N GLY A 82 -4.04 -4.38 22.53
CA GLY A 82 -5.28 -5.16 22.57
C GLY A 82 -5.07 -6.67 22.65
N GLY A 83 -6.18 -7.40 22.49
CA GLY A 83 -6.21 -8.86 22.48
C GLY A 83 -6.84 -9.48 23.73
N ASN A 84 -7.57 -10.59 23.53
CA ASN A 84 -8.32 -11.29 24.57
C ASN A 84 -7.43 -12.18 25.47
N ASN A 85 -6.14 -12.32 25.15
CA ASN A 85 -5.14 -12.97 25.98
C ASN A 85 -4.09 -11.98 26.53
N ARG A 86 -4.31 -10.67 26.38
CA ARG A 86 -3.42 -9.64 26.95
C ARG A 86 -3.32 -9.81 28.46
N GLY A 87 -2.09 -9.97 28.96
CA GLY A 87 -1.83 -10.32 30.36
C GLY A 87 -1.96 -9.15 31.34
N CYS A 88 -1.32 -8.02 31.04
CA CYS A 88 -1.28 -6.88 31.94
C CYS A 88 -2.33 -5.81 31.62
N THR A 89 -2.77 -5.11 32.67
CA THR A 89 -3.61 -3.92 32.55
C THR A 89 -2.80 -2.77 31.93
N GLN A 90 -3.48 -1.92 31.18
CA GLN A 90 -2.87 -0.81 30.43
C GLN A 90 -3.40 0.53 30.95
N ALA A 91 -3.18 0.83 32.24
CA ALA A 91 -3.76 2.01 32.89
C ALA A 91 -3.34 3.35 32.24
N ASN A 92 -2.12 3.43 31.70
CA ASN A 92 -1.59 4.63 31.06
C ASN A 92 -1.85 4.69 29.55
N LEU A 93 -2.24 3.58 28.91
CA LEU A 93 -2.35 3.52 27.44
C LEU A 93 -3.65 4.17 26.97
N THR A 94 -3.63 5.49 26.83
CA THR A 94 -4.72 6.29 26.29
C THR A 94 -4.32 6.96 24.97
N PRO A 95 -5.26 7.48 24.18
CA PRO A 95 -4.94 8.23 22.96
C PRO A 95 -4.06 9.45 23.23
N GLU A 96 -4.23 10.11 24.38
CA GLU A 96 -3.43 11.24 24.83
C GLU A 96 -2.00 10.81 25.13
N TRP A 97 -1.82 9.71 25.87
CA TRP A 97 -0.49 9.16 26.16
C TRP A 97 0.24 8.76 24.87
N VAL A 98 -0.45 8.08 23.95
CA VAL A 98 0.12 7.68 22.66
C VAL A 98 0.61 8.91 21.88
N ARG A 99 -0.24 9.94 21.78
CA ARG A 99 0.13 11.20 21.13
C ARG A 99 1.30 11.88 21.80
N GLU A 100 1.31 11.90 23.13
CA GLU A 100 2.38 12.50 23.92
C GLU A 100 3.72 11.80 23.66
N GLN A 101 3.78 10.47 23.73
CA GLN A 101 5.03 9.74 23.55
C GLN A 101 5.56 9.86 22.12
N VAL A 102 4.68 9.78 21.11
CA VAL A 102 5.08 9.99 19.71
C VAL A 102 5.61 11.42 19.51
N THR A 103 4.97 12.43 20.12
CA THR A 103 5.43 13.83 20.04
C THR A 103 6.79 14.03 20.71
N ARG A 104 7.06 13.32 21.81
CA ARG A 104 8.38 13.30 22.49
C ARG A 104 9.46 12.61 21.66
N GLY A 105 9.09 11.88 20.61
CA GLY A 105 10.03 11.20 19.69
C GLY A 105 10.16 9.70 19.90
N TRP A 106 9.33 9.09 20.76
CA TRP A 106 9.23 7.63 20.84
C TRP A 106 8.63 7.04 19.57
N ARG A 107 9.14 5.87 19.18
CA ARG A 107 8.51 4.98 18.19
C ARG A 107 7.72 3.91 18.94
N LEU A 108 6.42 3.82 18.71
CA LEU A 108 5.61 2.80 19.38
C LEU A 108 5.58 1.52 18.54
N ILE A 109 5.65 0.36 19.20
CA ILE A 109 5.58 -0.96 18.59
C ILE A 109 4.24 -1.60 19.02
N PRO A 110 3.20 -1.57 18.19
CA PRO A 110 1.89 -2.11 18.55
C PRO A 110 1.87 -3.64 18.58
N LEU A 111 1.76 -4.23 19.76
CA LEU A 111 1.66 -5.67 20.02
C LEU A 111 0.22 -6.06 20.38
N TYR A 112 -0.34 -7.10 19.73
CA TYR A 112 -1.69 -7.59 19.94
C TYR A 112 -1.69 -9.05 20.40
N VAL A 113 -2.25 -9.35 21.57
CA VAL A 113 -2.20 -10.69 22.18
C VAL A 113 -3.56 -11.39 22.07
N GLY A 114 -3.80 -12.01 20.91
CA GLY A 114 -5.05 -12.72 20.61
C GLY A 114 -5.05 -14.21 20.98
N PRO A 115 -6.00 -15.00 20.45
CA PRO A 115 -6.04 -16.45 20.62
C PRO A 115 -4.72 -17.14 20.23
N GLN A 116 -4.19 -17.97 21.13
CA GLN A 116 -2.90 -18.63 20.88
C GLN A 116 -3.08 -19.97 20.16
N ALA A 117 -2.00 -20.51 19.60
CA ALA A 117 -2.01 -21.81 18.93
C ALA A 117 -2.68 -22.90 19.79
N SER A 118 -3.48 -23.78 19.19
CA SER A 118 -4.19 -24.85 19.90
C SER A 118 -3.25 -25.82 20.64
N CYS A 119 -2.01 -25.92 20.16
CA CYS A 119 -0.92 -26.72 20.73
C CYS A 119 0.14 -25.88 21.45
N THR A 120 -0.20 -24.67 21.92
CA THR A 120 0.72 -23.88 22.73
C THR A 120 1.08 -24.59 24.04
N THR A 121 2.32 -24.42 24.49
CA THR A 121 2.77 -24.90 25.80
C THR A 121 2.60 -23.85 26.91
N VAL A 122 2.18 -22.64 26.56
CA VAL A 122 1.94 -21.54 27.52
C VAL A 122 0.46 -21.54 27.91
N THR A 123 0.16 -21.46 29.21
CA THR A 123 -1.23 -21.42 29.67
C THR A 123 -1.92 -20.15 29.23
N ARG A 124 -2.87 -20.27 28.29
CA ARG A 124 -3.61 -19.15 27.70
C ARG A 124 -5.09 -19.48 27.65
N LYS A 125 -5.94 -18.48 27.91
CA LYS A 125 -7.39 -18.68 28.08
C LYS A 125 -8.10 -18.94 26.76
N ASN A 126 -7.69 -18.24 25.70
CA ASN A 126 -8.32 -18.33 24.39
C ASN A 126 -7.34 -18.98 23.40
N LEU A 127 -7.80 -20.01 22.70
CA LEU A 127 -7.00 -20.73 21.71
C LEU A 127 -7.63 -20.60 20.32
N ILE A 128 -6.82 -20.83 19.29
CA ILE A 128 -7.27 -20.91 17.90
C ILE A 128 -8.14 -22.16 17.74
N ASP A 129 -9.30 -21.99 17.09
CA ASP A 129 -10.06 -23.11 16.55
C ASP A 129 -9.50 -23.42 15.16
N ASP A 130 -8.74 -24.51 15.04
CA ASP A 130 -8.04 -24.88 13.81
C ASP A 130 -8.99 -25.09 12.62
N THR A 131 -10.28 -25.38 12.87
CA THR A 131 -11.29 -25.55 11.81
C THR A 131 -11.86 -24.22 11.30
N GLN A 132 -11.74 -23.14 12.09
CA GLN A 132 -12.24 -21.80 11.78
C GLN A 132 -11.14 -20.74 11.72
N ALA A 133 -9.87 -21.18 11.79
CA ALA A 133 -8.73 -20.33 12.04
C ALA A 133 -8.65 -19.11 11.13
N TRP A 134 -8.89 -19.27 9.82
CA TRP A 134 -8.87 -18.15 8.87
C TRP A 134 -9.94 -17.09 9.18
N ALA A 135 -11.18 -17.50 9.44
CA ALA A 135 -12.26 -16.60 9.79
C ALA A 135 -12.01 -15.93 11.15
N GLN A 136 -11.49 -16.69 12.11
CA GLN A 136 -11.10 -16.18 13.42
C GLN A 136 -9.97 -15.14 13.30
N GLY A 137 -8.98 -15.36 12.42
CA GLY A 137 -7.92 -14.40 12.12
C GLY A 137 -8.46 -13.07 11.59
N ARG A 138 -9.43 -13.12 10.66
CA ARG A 138 -10.10 -11.91 10.15
C ARG A 138 -10.87 -11.17 11.25
N ALA A 139 -11.67 -11.87 12.04
CA ALA A 139 -12.42 -11.26 13.14
C ALA A 139 -11.48 -10.63 14.19
N THR A 140 -10.34 -11.27 14.46
CA THR A 140 -9.32 -10.75 15.38
C THR A 140 -8.65 -9.49 14.83
N ALA A 141 -8.37 -9.44 13.52
CA ALA A 141 -7.84 -8.25 12.86
C ALA A 141 -8.82 -7.07 12.90
N GLU A 142 -10.12 -7.32 12.74
CA GLU A 142 -11.14 -6.27 12.90
C GLU A 142 -11.16 -5.69 14.32
N ASP A 143 -10.98 -6.53 15.32
CA ASP A 143 -10.85 -6.08 16.70
C ASP A 143 -9.59 -5.25 16.92
N ALA A 144 -8.45 -5.73 16.43
CA ALA A 144 -7.19 -4.99 16.47
C ALA A 144 -7.31 -3.62 15.81
N VAL A 145 -7.93 -3.53 14.63
CA VAL A 145 -8.15 -2.25 13.93
C VAL A 145 -9.02 -1.30 14.75
N ARG A 146 -10.09 -1.79 15.41
CA ARG A 146 -10.91 -0.96 16.30
C ARG A 146 -10.09 -0.39 17.46
N GLN A 147 -9.30 -1.23 18.12
CA GLN A 147 -8.47 -0.81 19.27
C GLN A 147 -7.33 0.14 18.85
N ALA A 148 -6.67 -0.14 17.73
CA ALA A 148 -5.64 0.72 17.16
C ALA A 148 -6.19 2.11 16.81
N THR A 149 -7.35 2.14 16.14
CA THR A 149 -8.04 3.39 15.78
C THR A 149 -8.45 4.17 17.02
N ALA A 150 -8.96 3.49 18.06
CA ALA A 150 -9.33 4.12 19.32
C ALA A 150 -8.15 4.83 19.99
N LEU A 151 -6.94 4.26 19.89
CA LEU A 151 -5.69 4.85 20.40
C LEU A 151 -5.07 5.91 19.47
N GLY A 152 -5.66 6.15 18.28
CA GLY A 152 -5.15 7.10 17.31
C GLY A 152 -3.98 6.58 16.45
N LEU A 153 -3.73 5.26 16.43
CA LEU A 153 -2.80 4.66 15.48
C LEU A 153 -3.41 4.76 14.08
N SER A 154 -2.67 5.34 13.14
CA SER A 154 -3.15 5.55 11.76
C SER A 154 -3.00 4.28 10.92
N PRO A 155 -3.73 4.17 9.79
CA PRO A 155 -3.35 3.27 8.70
C PRO A 155 -1.85 3.39 8.36
N GLU A 156 -1.30 2.32 7.80
CA GLU A 156 0.13 2.07 7.58
C GLU A 156 0.97 1.87 8.85
N SER A 157 0.37 1.90 10.05
CA SER A 157 1.04 1.39 11.24
C SER A 157 1.18 -0.14 11.15
N VAL A 158 2.23 -0.68 11.76
CA VAL A 158 2.48 -2.13 11.83
C VAL A 158 1.81 -2.67 13.08
N LEU A 159 0.80 -3.53 12.92
CA LEU A 159 0.13 -4.20 14.03
C LEU A 159 0.70 -5.63 14.13
N ILE A 160 1.50 -5.87 15.17
CA ILE A 160 2.21 -7.12 15.36
C ILE A 160 1.32 -8.07 16.17
N TYR A 161 1.00 -9.22 15.59
CA TYR A 161 0.34 -10.29 16.31
C TYR A 161 1.35 -11.03 17.18
N ASP A 162 1.08 -11.11 18.47
CA ASP A 162 1.87 -11.86 19.44
C ASP A 162 1.43 -13.34 19.44
N MET A 163 2.21 -14.19 18.77
CA MET A 163 2.03 -15.64 18.77
C MET A 163 3.17 -16.33 19.50
N GLU A 164 2.88 -16.78 20.71
CA GLU A 164 3.79 -17.55 21.54
C GLU A 164 4.25 -18.83 20.84
N SER A 165 5.36 -19.38 21.30
CA SER A 165 5.85 -20.65 20.79
C SER A 165 4.83 -21.78 20.96
N TYR A 166 4.77 -22.68 19.98
CA TYR A 166 3.84 -23.81 19.92
C TYR A 166 4.52 -25.05 19.32
N ASP A 167 3.91 -26.23 19.46
CA ASP A 167 4.45 -27.46 18.84
C ASP A 167 4.23 -27.45 17.31
N SER A 168 5.23 -26.97 16.57
CA SER A 168 5.18 -26.91 15.10
C SER A 168 5.16 -28.28 14.41
N LYS A 169 5.40 -29.37 15.14
CA LYS A 169 5.26 -30.74 14.61
C LYS A 169 3.81 -31.20 14.57
N ASN A 170 2.95 -30.62 15.40
CA ASN A 170 1.51 -30.84 15.30
C ASN A 170 0.98 -30.10 14.06
N THR A 171 0.79 -30.84 12.97
CA THR A 171 0.43 -30.26 11.68
C THR A 171 -0.94 -29.59 11.69
N VAL A 172 -1.91 -30.09 12.46
CA VAL A 172 -3.25 -29.49 12.57
C VAL A 172 -3.14 -28.11 13.20
N CYS A 173 -2.45 -28.01 14.33
CA CYS A 173 -2.19 -26.76 15.03
C CYS A 173 -1.37 -25.78 14.18
N ARG A 174 -0.26 -26.25 13.60
CA ARG A 174 0.59 -25.42 12.73
C ARG A 174 -0.21 -24.86 11.55
N ASP A 175 -0.96 -25.71 10.85
CA ASP A 175 -1.73 -25.29 9.69
C ASP A 175 -2.89 -24.36 10.11
N GLY A 176 -3.45 -24.55 11.31
CA GLY A 176 -4.37 -23.63 11.98
C GLY A 176 -3.74 -22.25 12.21
N VAL A 177 -2.55 -22.18 12.82
CA VAL A 177 -1.82 -20.91 13.03
C VAL A 177 -1.54 -20.21 11.69
N LEU A 178 -1.09 -20.95 10.68
CA LEU A 178 -0.86 -20.38 9.35
C LEU A 178 -2.17 -19.86 8.73
N ALA A 179 -3.25 -20.62 8.79
CA ALA A 179 -4.56 -20.18 8.29
C ALA A 179 -5.08 -18.94 9.03
N PHE A 180 -4.90 -18.89 10.35
CA PHE A 180 -5.20 -17.73 11.18
C PHE A 180 -4.40 -16.51 10.73
N MET A 181 -3.08 -16.63 10.60
CA MET A 181 -2.22 -15.51 10.19
C MET A 181 -2.48 -15.05 8.75
N ASN A 182 -2.89 -15.95 7.86
CA ASN A 182 -3.34 -15.60 6.51
C ASN A 182 -4.60 -14.71 6.57
N GLY A 183 -5.59 -15.11 7.37
CA GLY A 183 -6.82 -14.34 7.57
C GLY A 183 -6.57 -12.99 8.25
N TRP A 184 -5.78 -12.99 9.32
CA TRP A 184 -5.35 -11.79 10.04
C TRP A 184 -4.69 -10.77 9.11
N THR A 185 -3.66 -11.20 8.37
CA THR A 185 -2.89 -10.32 7.49
C THR A 185 -3.77 -9.75 6.37
N ALA A 186 -4.49 -10.61 5.66
CA ALA A 186 -5.37 -10.18 4.57
C ALA A 186 -6.42 -9.18 5.05
N ARG A 187 -6.91 -9.32 6.30
CA ARG A 187 -7.89 -8.39 6.86
C ARG A 187 -7.29 -7.07 7.31
N LEU A 188 -6.07 -7.05 7.85
CA LEU A 188 -5.36 -5.80 8.11
C LEU A 188 -5.13 -5.00 6.82
N HIS A 189 -4.78 -5.69 5.74
CA HIS A 189 -4.60 -5.07 4.42
C HIS A 189 -5.88 -4.40 3.91
N ASP A 190 -7.06 -5.00 4.14
CA ASP A 190 -8.36 -4.38 3.81
C ASP A 190 -8.58 -3.03 4.49
N PHE A 191 -7.95 -2.81 5.66
CA PHE A 191 -8.04 -1.56 6.44
C PHE A 191 -6.82 -0.64 6.26
N GLY A 192 -5.88 -1.01 5.39
CA GLY A 192 -4.66 -0.22 5.13
C GLY A 192 -3.59 -0.31 6.22
N TYR A 193 -3.67 -1.28 7.14
CA TYR A 193 -2.62 -1.53 8.14
C TYR A 193 -1.62 -2.58 7.63
N PHE A 194 -0.40 -2.55 8.17
CA PHE A 194 0.57 -3.62 7.96
C PHE A 194 0.43 -4.68 9.06
N SER A 195 0.66 -5.93 8.67
CA SER A 195 0.69 -7.08 9.55
C SER A 195 2.13 -7.36 10.01
N GLY A 196 2.32 -7.44 11.32
CA GLY A 196 3.52 -8.02 11.92
C GLY A 196 3.21 -9.38 12.57
N TYR A 197 4.24 -10.19 12.73
CA TYR A 197 4.12 -11.47 13.43
C TYR A 197 5.30 -11.67 14.37
N TYR A 198 5.00 -11.75 15.67
CA TYR A 198 5.93 -12.16 16.71
C TYR A 198 5.83 -13.66 16.93
N SER A 199 6.98 -14.35 16.93
CA SER A 199 7.08 -15.71 17.47
C SER A 199 8.54 -16.15 17.69
N SER A 200 8.72 -17.37 18.21
CA SER A 200 10.04 -17.98 18.35
C SER A 200 10.66 -18.37 17.01
N THR A 201 11.96 -18.15 16.88
CA THR A 201 12.77 -18.65 15.74
C THR A 201 12.77 -20.17 15.60
N ALA A 202 12.44 -20.91 16.67
CA ALA A 202 12.38 -22.37 16.64
C ALA A 202 11.05 -22.93 16.12
N THR A 203 9.99 -22.11 16.06
CA THR A 203 8.61 -22.55 15.77
C THR A 203 7.94 -21.62 14.76
N GLY A 204 7.14 -20.66 15.20
CA GLY A 204 6.30 -19.85 14.32
C GLY A 204 7.05 -19.11 13.22
N ILE A 205 8.23 -18.57 13.50
CA ILE A 205 9.05 -17.90 12.48
C ILE A 205 9.56 -18.88 11.43
N ALA A 206 9.95 -20.09 11.84
CA ALA A 206 10.37 -21.14 10.90
C ALA A 206 9.21 -21.58 9.99
N ASP A 207 7.99 -21.67 10.54
CA ASP A 207 6.78 -21.97 9.75
C ASP A 207 6.47 -20.87 8.74
N GLN A 208 6.55 -19.60 9.15
CA GLN A 208 6.39 -18.45 8.23
C GLN A 208 7.45 -18.43 7.12
N VAL A 209 8.71 -18.75 7.45
CA VAL A 209 9.78 -18.88 6.45
C VAL A 209 9.46 -19.99 5.46
N ALA A 210 8.96 -21.13 5.92
CA ALA A 210 8.64 -22.28 5.07
C ALA A 210 7.51 -21.99 4.07
N VAL A 211 6.58 -21.09 4.40
CA VAL A 211 5.48 -20.68 3.53
C VAL A 211 5.62 -19.29 2.91
N TYR A 212 6.79 -18.66 3.06
CA TYR A 212 7.04 -17.28 2.61
C TYR A 212 6.62 -17.03 1.16
N ASP A 213 6.87 -17.99 0.27
CA ASP A 213 6.53 -17.90 -1.15
C ASP A 213 5.34 -18.76 -1.57
N LYS A 214 4.62 -19.36 -0.61
CA LYS A 214 3.50 -20.26 -0.89
C LYS A 214 2.39 -19.51 -1.64
N PRO A 215 2.01 -19.94 -2.86
CA PRO A 215 0.93 -19.30 -3.61
C PRO A 215 -0.38 -19.25 -2.82
N GLY A 216 -1.03 -18.08 -2.80
CA GLY A 216 -2.30 -17.84 -2.10
C GLY A 216 -2.18 -17.64 -0.58
N TYR A 217 -0.96 -17.68 -0.03
CA TYR A 217 -0.71 -17.31 1.37
C TYR A 217 -0.38 -15.82 1.48
N VAL A 218 -1.15 -15.08 2.28
CA VAL A 218 -0.87 -13.68 2.60
C VAL A 218 -0.01 -13.65 3.85
N ARG A 219 1.31 -13.57 3.62
CA ARG A 219 2.31 -13.56 4.68
C ARG A 219 2.34 -12.23 5.44
N PRO A 220 2.73 -12.22 6.72
CA PRO A 220 3.03 -10.99 7.45
C PRO A 220 4.02 -10.09 6.70
N ASP A 221 3.78 -8.78 6.74
CA ASP A 221 4.61 -7.76 6.10
C ASP A 221 5.93 -7.55 6.85
N TYR A 222 5.88 -7.70 8.18
CA TYR A 222 7.01 -7.60 9.11
C TYR A 222 7.08 -8.84 10.00
N VAL A 223 8.29 -9.15 10.46
CA VAL A 223 8.49 -10.17 11.49
C VAL A 223 9.18 -9.56 12.69
N ASP A 224 8.71 -9.97 13.85
CA ASP A 224 9.37 -9.81 15.13
C ASP A 224 9.73 -11.22 15.62
N PHE A 225 10.98 -11.49 15.97
CA PHE A 225 11.41 -12.84 16.29
C PHE A 225 12.12 -12.93 17.63
N ALA A 226 11.69 -13.87 18.46
CA ALA A 226 12.35 -14.19 19.70
C ALA A 226 13.54 -15.11 19.46
N ARG A 227 14.73 -14.60 19.84
CA ARG A 227 15.93 -15.40 20.10
C ARG A 227 16.73 -14.70 21.19
N TRP A 228 16.62 -15.21 22.40
CA TRP A 228 17.27 -14.65 23.59
C TRP A 228 18.75 -15.05 23.71
N ASP A 229 19.55 -14.65 22.73
CA ASP A 229 21.00 -14.89 22.68
C ASP A 229 21.82 -13.66 23.07
N GLN A 230 21.15 -12.55 23.43
CA GLN A 230 21.75 -11.26 23.75
C GLN A 230 22.52 -10.61 22.58
N VAL A 231 22.33 -11.09 21.34
CA VAL A 231 22.99 -10.55 20.15
C VAL A 231 22.06 -9.54 19.47
N VAL A 232 22.51 -8.29 19.44
CA VAL A 232 21.79 -7.16 18.85
C VAL A 232 21.94 -7.17 17.32
N THR A 233 21.04 -7.88 16.64
CA THR A 233 20.98 -7.95 15.18
C THR A 233 19.59 -8.40 14.72
N VAL A 234 19.18 -8.05 13.51
CA VAL A 234 17.98 -8.58 12.86
C VAL A 234 18.29 -9.73 11.88
N THR A 235 19.55 -10.15 11.82
CA THR A 235 19.97 -11.30 11.00
C THR A 235 19.84 -12.59 11.81
N ASP A 236 19.25 -13.61 11.20
CA ASP A 236 19.10 -14.92 11.81
C ASP A 236 19.32 -16.01 10.77
N LYS A 237 19.95 -17.12 11.16
CA LYS A 237 20.16 -18.27 10.28
C LYS A 237 18.86 -18.91 9.78
N VAL A 238 17.78 -18.78 10.55
CA VAL A 238 16.46 -19.32 10.20
C VAL A 238 15.79 -18.47 9.13
N ILE A 239 16.09 -17.17 9.05
CA ILE A 239 15.41 -16.24 8.17
C ILE A 239 16.33 -15.88 6.99
N PRO A 240 16.11 -16.45 5.78
CA PRO A 240 16.96 -16.22 4.61
C PRO A 240 17.15 -14.74 4.33
N ALA A 241 18.34 -14.32 3.89
CA ALA A 241 18.68 -12.90 3.73
C ALA A 241 17.72 -12.13 2.79
N GLY A 242 17.09 -12.81 1.81
CA GLY A 242 16.13 -12.19 0.90
C GLY A 242 14.71 -12.01 1.46
N HIS A 243 14.36 -12.66 2.58
CA HIS A 243 13.01 -12.61 3.13
C HIS A 243 12.81 -11.36 4.00
N TRP A 244 11.64 -10.74 3.97
CA TRP A 244 11.34 -9.51 4.74
C TRP A 244 12.40 -8.42 4.54
N THR A 245 12.74 -8.16 3.28
CA THR A 245 13.65 -7.09 2.86
C THR A 245 12.92 -6.01 2.07
N PRO A 246 13.44 -4.77 2.00
CA PRO A 246 14.45 -4.21 2.91
C PRO A 246 13.83 -3.84 4.26
N LYS A 247 14.58 -4.00 5.36
CA LYS A 247 14.25 -3.48 6.70
C LYS A 247 12.82 -3.77 7.18
N ARG A 248 12.47 -5.05 7.40
CA ARG A 248 11.15 -5.46 7.92
C ARG A 248 11.25 -6.47 9.06
N ARG A 249 12.30 -6.33 9.86
CA ARG A 249 12.65 -7.30 10.90
C ARG A 249 12.92 -6.61 12.22
N MET A 250 12.44 -7.23 13.29
CA MET A 250 12.70 -6.88 14.68
C MET A 250 13.10 -8.16 15.40
N LYS A 251 13.95 -8.04 16.42
CA LYS A 251 14.36 -9.16 17.24
C LYS A 251 14.22 -8.80 18.71
N GLN A 252 13.43 -9.59 19.44
CA GLN A 252 13.53 -9.64 20.89
C GLN A 252 14.75 -10.49 21.27
N TYR A 253 15.85 -9.82 21.68
CA TYR A 253 17.15 -10.47 21.89
C TYR A 253 17.43 -10.82 23.35
N ARG A 254 16.59 -10.35 24.29
CA ARG A 254 16.67 -10.68 25.71
C ARG A 254 15.29 -10.58 26.34
N GLY A 255 14.85 -11.66 27.00
CA GLY A 255 13.60 -11.68 27.76
C GLY A 255 13.69 -11.02 29.14
N GLY A 256 12.59 -11.12 29.89
CA GLY A 256 12.27 -10.28 31.04
C GLY A 256 13.39 -10.09 32.05
N HIS A 257 13.74 -8.83 32.28
CA HIS A 257 14.70 -8.42 33.31
C HIS A 257 14.51 -6.96 33.70
N GLN A 258 15.05 -6.59 34.86
CA GLN A 258 15.01 -5.20 35.33
C GLN A 258 16.13 -4.38 34.68
N GLU A 259 15.79 -3.20 34.16
CA GLU A 259 16.76 -2.15 33.84
C GLU A 259 16.38 -0.85 34.55
N THR A 260 17.38 -0.03 34.88
CA THR A 260 17.20 1.27 35.54
C THR A 260 17.82 2.37 34.70
N TRP A 261 17.01 3.34 34.30
CA TRP A 261 17.45 4.51 33.53
C TRP A 261 16.82 5.78 34.11
N GLY A 262 17.61 6.84 34.25
CA GLY A 262 17.13 8.11 34.83
C GLY A 262 16.57 7.95 36.25
N GLY A 263 17.04 6.95 37.01
CA GLY A 263 16.55 6.63 38.36
C GLY A 263 15.25 5.82 38.41
N VAL A 264 14.69 5.39 37.27
CA VAL A 264 13.44 4.61 37.22
C VAL A 264 13.70 3.20 36.71
N THR A 265 13.23 2.19 37.46
CA THR A 265 13.38 0.78 37.13
C THR A 265 12.13 0.22 36.44
N ILE A 266 12.30 -0.50 35.34
CA ILE A 266 11.23 -1.19 34.61
C ILE A 266 11.68 -2.62 34.30
N ASN A 267 10.76 -3.58 34.41
CA ASN A 267 10.98 -4.92 33.87
C ASN A 267 10.64 -4.93 32.39
N ILE A 268 11.63 -5.21 31.55
CA ILE A 268 11.51 -5.14 30.09
C ILE A 268 12.03 -6.40 29.42
N ASP A 269 11.56 -6.61 28.19
CA ASP A 269 12.27 -7.37 27.18
C ASP A 269 13.03 -6.38 26.27
N ASN A 270 14.21 -6.75 25.77
CA ASN A 270 14.97 -5.88 24.86
C ASN A 270 14.76 -6.26 23.40
N ASP A 271 14.56 -5.23 22.57
CA ASP A 271 14.34 -5.37 21.13
C ASP A 271 15.37 -4.60 20.31
N TYR A 272 15.64 -5.10 19.11
CA TYR A 272 16.34 -4.36 18.09
C TYR A 272 15.56 -4.36 16.79
N LEU A 273 15.26 -3.16 16.29
CA LEU A 273 14.43 -2.94 15.12
C LEU A 273 15.28 -2.55 13.92
N ASP A 274 14.90 -3.06 12.75
CA ASP A 274 15.29 -2.52 11.46
C ASP A 274 14.04 -2.47 10.58
N PHE A 275 13.24 -1.41 10.79
CA PHE A 275 11.97 -1.18 10.12
C PHE A 275 12.09 0.02 9.17
N ALA A 276 11.66 -0.16 7.94
CA ALA A 276 11.40 0.92 7.01
C ALA A 276 9.99 0.77 6.46
N ARG A 277 9.29 1.90 6.34
CA ARG A 277 8.01 1.98 5.66
C ARG A 277 8.17 1.45 4.24
N LEU A 278 7.22 0.61 3.85
CA LEU A 278 7.19 0.05 2.50
C LEU A 278 7.04 1.21 1.50
N PRO A 279 7.75 1.18 0.36
CA PRO A 279 7.63 2.24 -0.64
C PRO A 279 6.15 2.47 -0.96
N ALA A 280 5.70 3.71 -0.81
CA ALA A 280 4.34 4.03 -1.21
C ALA A 280 4.24 3.78 -2.72
N ALA A 281 3.27 2.97 -3.14
CA ALA A 281 3.03 2.66 -4.54
C ALA A 281 2.37 3.88 -5.22
N LYS A 282 2.88 5.11 -5.07
CA LYS A 282 2.12 6.36 -5.26
C LYS A 282 1.45 6.50 -6.63
N LEU A 283 2.10 6.05 -7.70
CA LEU A 283 1.51 6.07 -9.05
C LEU A 283 0.52 4.91 -9.25
N SER A 284 0.77 3.81 -8.54
CA SER A 284 0.02 2.56 -8.54
C SER A 284 -1.23 2.60 -7.67
N ASP A 285 -1.21 3.35 -6.58
CA ASP A 285 -2.19 3.48 -5.51
C ASP A 285 -3.09 4.70 -5.77
N TRP A 286 -4.13 4.47 -6.54
CA TRP A 286 -5.02 5.51 -7.05
C TRP A 286 -5.99 6.00 -5.96
N ASN A 287 -6.50 5.09 -5.12
CA ASN A 287 -7.40 5.45 -4.03
C ASN A 287 -6.69 5.85 -2.73
N ARG A 288 -5.35 5.80 -2.70
CA ARG A 288 -4.50 6.14 -1.55
C ARG A 288 -4.73 5.22 -0.34
N ASN A 289 -5.09 3.96 -0.59
CA ASN A 289 -5.20 2.94 0.45
C ASN A 289 -3.85 2.28 0.76
N GLY A 290 -2.80 2.70 0.05
CA GLY A 290 -1.43 2.21 0.16
C GLY A 290 -1.07 1.17 -0.91
N TRP A 291 -2.05 0.45 -1.45
CA TRP A 291 -1.80 -0.72 -2.28
C TRP A 291 -1.84 -0.38 -3.76
N SER A 292 -1.14 -1.18 -4.55
CA SER A 292 -1.17 -1.03 -6.00
C SER A 292 -2.54 -1.39 -6.56
N ASP A 293 -3.15 -0.45 -7.28
CA ASP A 293 -4.42 -0.57 -7.99
C ASP A 293 -4.21 -0.91 -9.46
N VAL A 294 -5.24 -1.52 -10.04
CA VAL A 294 -5.34 -1.78 -11.48
C VAL A 294 -6.52 -1.01 -12.04
N MET A 295 -6.41 -0.50 -13.26
CA MET A 295 -7.55 -0.01 -14.03
C MET A 295 -7.74 -0.86 -15.29
N ALA A 296 -8.98 -0.91 -15.77
CA ALA A 296 -9.28 -1.61 -17.01
C ALA A 296 -10.40 -0.92 -17.78
N ARG A 297 -10.21 -0.80 -19.10
CA ARG A 297 -11.22 -0.23 -20.00
C ARG A 297 -12.09 -1.32 -20.61
N THR A 298 -13.39 -1.25 -20.41
CA THR A 298 -14.35 -2.09 -21.13
C THR A 298 -14.37 -1.71 -22.61
N THR A 299 -13.94 -2.61 -23.50
CA THR A 299 -13.69 -2.31 -24.91
C THR A 299 -14.94 -1.84 -25.66
N SER A 300 -16.10 -2.45 -25.37
CA SER A 300 -17.37 -2.17 -26.06
C SER A 300 -17.98 -0.80 -25.72
N THR A 301 -17.75 -0.30 -24.50
CA THR A 301 -18.37 0.95 -24.01
C THR A 301 -17.38 2.08 -23.85
N GLY A 302 -16.08 1.78 -23.77
CA GLY A 302 -15.05 2.73 -23.40
C GLY A 302 -15.02 3.04 -21.90
N ASN A 303 -15.91 2.49 -21.07
CA ASN A 303 -15.91 2.74 -19.64
C ASN A 303 -14.58 2.31 -19.02
N LEU A 304 -13.92 3.22 -18.30
CA LEU A 304 -12.72 2.94 -17.51
C LEU A 304 -13.13 2.80 -16.04
N PHE A 305 -12.71 1.69 -15.43
CA PHE A 305 -12.89 1.43 -14.01
C PHE A 305 -11.54 1.32 -13.32
N ALA A 306 -11.43 1.88 -12.12
CA ALA A 306 -10.34 1.62 -11.19
C ALA A 306 -10.74 0.52 -10.21
N TYR A 307 -9.80 -0.37 -9.92
CA TYR A 307 -9.96 -1.55 -9.09
C TYR A 307 -8.97 -1.46 -7.94
N PRO A 308 -9.44 -1.08 -6.74
CA PRO A 308 -8.63 -1.07 -5.54
C PRO A 308 -7.93 -2.39 -5.27
N GLY A 309 -6.61 -2.34 -5.08
CA GLY A 309 -5.84 -3.45 -4.55
C GLY A 309 -5.80 -3.46 -3.02
N ASN A 310 -5.42 -4.60 -2.48
CA ASN A 310 -5.09 -4.77 -1.06
C ASN A 310 -3.84 -5.64 -0.86
N GLY A 311 -3.00 -5.77 -1.89
CA GLY A 311 -1.82 -6.64 -1.91
C GLY A 311 -2.08 -8.14 -1.97
N THR A 312 -3.35 -8.56 -1.90
CA THR A 312 -3.72 -9.99 -1.99
C THR A 312 -4.54 -10.30 -3.23
N TYR A 313 -5.62 -9.55 -3.44
CA TYR A 313 -6.57 -9.78 -4.54
C TYR A 313 -7.12 -8.46 -5.07
N ILE A 314 -7.82 -8.53 -6.21
CA ILE A 314 -8.56 -7.41 -6.78
C ILE A 314 -10.06 -7.73 -6.79
N SER A 315 -10.85 -6.95 -6.04
CA SER A 315 -12.30 -7.13 -5.93
C SER A 315 -13.05 -6.45 -7.09
N GLU A 316 -13.90 -7.21 -7.78
CA GLU A 316 -14.81 -6.67 -8.80
C GLU A 316 -15.85 -5.72 -8.17
N GLY A 317 -16.30 -6.01 -6.95
CA GLY A 317 -17.33 -5.23 -6.25
C GLY A 317 -16.84 -3.89 -5.71
N ALA A 318 -15.51 -3.75 -5.51
CA ALA A 318 -14.90 -2.51 -5.00
C ALA A 318 -14.56 -1.51 -6.12
N ARG A 319 -14.76 -1.88 -7.39
CA ARG A 319 -14.38 -1.01 -8.51
C ARG A 319 -15.20 0.27 -8.55
N SER A 320 -14.59 1.34 -9.06
CA SER A 320 -15.26 2.61 -9.30
C SER A 320 -15.09 3.06 -10.74
N LYS A 321 -16.12 3.67 -11.33
CA LYS A 321 -16.04 4.21 -12.69
C LYS A 321 -15.29 5.55 -12.67
N VAL A 322 -14.18 5.64 -13.40
CA VAL A 322 -13.31 6.82 -13.42
C VAL A 322 -13.32 7.58 -14.75
N GLY A 323 -13.93 7.04 -15.80
CA GLY A 323 -14.10 7.75 -17.07
C GLY A 323 -14.72 6.93 -18.18
N VAL A 324 -14.81 7.53 -19.38
CA VAL A 324 -15.30 6.89 -20.61
C VAL A 324 -14.44 7.33 -21.80
N TYR A 325 -13.82 6.38 -22.48
CA TYR A 325 -12.81 6.60 -23.54
C TYR A 325 -13.04 5.65 -24.73
N PRO A 326 -14.13 5.81 -25.50
CA PRO A 326 -14.55 4.84 -26.52
C PRO A 326 -13.60 4.80 -27.74
N SER A 327 -12.89 5.90 -28.00
CA SER A 327 -11.94 6.00 -29.11
C SER A 327 -10.51 5.62 -28.72
N ALA A 328 -10.24 5.24 -27.47
CA ALA A 328 -8.89 4.93 -27.01
C ALA A 328 -8.36 3.61 -27.58
N ASN A 329 -7.08 3.59 -27.97
CA ASN A 329 -6.32 2.38 -28.25
C ASN A 329 -5.11 2.19 -27.32
N ALA A 330 -4.68 3.22 -26.60
CA ALA A 330 -3.74 3.11 -25.48
C ALA A 330 -4.14 4.05 -24.34
N LEU A 331 -3.91 3.60 -23.10
CA LEU A 331 -4.11 4.33 -21.85
C LEU A 331 -2.85 4.12 -21.00
N LEU A 332 -2.22 5.20 -20.52
CA LEU A 332 -0.94 5.11 -19.79
C LEU A 332 -0.97 5.94 -18.51
N ARG A 333 -0.44 5.35 -17.42
CA ARG A 333 -0.38 5.95 -16.09
C ARG A 333 0.96 6.66 -15.88
N MET A 334 0.93 7.88 -15.34
CA MET A 334 2.13 8.63 -14.92
C MET A 334 1.72 9.85 -14.11
N ASP A 335 2.66 10.51 -13.43
CA ASP A 335 2.48 11.85 -12.83
C ASP A 335 3.24 12.87 -13.68
N LEU A 336 2.66 13.24 -14.82
CA LEU A 336 3.31 14.07 -15.85
C LEU A 336 3.38 15.53 -15.41
N ASN A 337 2.43 16.00 -14.60
CA ASN A 337 2.41 17.37 -14.09
C ASN A 337 3.18 17.55 -12.76
N ARG A 338 3.57 16.44 -12.10
CA ARG A 338 4.29 16.37 -10.82
C ARG A 338 3.51 16.92 -9.63
N ASP A 339 2.21 16.75 -9.61
CA ASP A 339 1.37 17.12 -8.47
C ASP A 339 1.18 15.99 -7.44
N GLY A 340 1.77 14.82 -7.69
CA GLY A 340 1.68 13.65 -6.83
C GLY A 340 0.36 12.88 -6.97
N LEU A 341 -0.43 13.17 -8.00
CA LEU A 341 -1.60 12.40 -8.42
C LEU A 341 -1.31 11.65 -9.71
N THR A 342 -1.94 10.49 -9.86
CA THR A 342 -1.85 9.74 -11.12
C THR A 342 -2.63 10.45 -12.21
N ASP A 343 -1.93 10.85 -13.26
CA ASP A 343 -2.47 11.35 -14.51
C ASP A 343 -2.73 10.21 -15.51
N LEU A 344 -3.52 10.53 -16.54
CA LEU A 344 -3.85 9.63 -17.62
C LEU A 344 -3.44 10.22 -18.99
N ILE A 345 -2.64 9.46 -19.73
CA ILE A 345 -2.38 9.70 -21.15
C ILE A 345 -3.26 8.77 -21.99
N VAL A 346 -4.02 9.35 -22.91
CA VAL A 346 -4.91 8.60 -23.82
C VAL A 346 -4.47 8.83 -25.26
N ARG A 347 -4.15 7.74 -25.97
CA ARG A 347 -4.05 7.75 -27.43
C ARG A 347 -5.35 7.23 -28.02
N THR A 348 -5.88 7.98 -28.98
CA THR A 348 -7.06 7.55 -29.74
C THR A 348 -6.66 6.68 -30.94
N LYS A 349 -7.61 5.91 -31.48
CA LYS A 349 -7.45 5.14 -32.73
C LYS A 349 -7.00 6.01 -33.91
N ALA A 350 -7.39 7.29 -33.94
CA ALA A 350 -6.95 8.26 -34.96
C ALA A 350 -5.54 8.82 -34.72
N GLY A 351 -4.89 8.45 -33.61
CA GLY A 351 -3.54 8.86 -33.26
C GLY A 351 -3.44 10.12 -32.41
N ALA A 352 -4.53 10.85 -32.15
CA ALA A 352 -4.48 12.00 -31.24
C ALA A 352 -4.15 11.55 -29.80
N VAL A 353 -3.28 12.30 -29.12
CA VAL A 353 -2.84 12.01 -27.75
C VAL A 353 -3.29 13.13 -26.82
N PHE A 354 -3.94 12.75 -25.72
CA PHE A 354 -4.47 13.65 -24.72
C PHE A 354 -3.88 13.35 -23.34
N PHE A 355 -3.59 14.41 -22.61
CA PHE A 355 -3.29 14.40 -21.19
C PHE A 355 -4.55 14.70 -20.40
N TYR A 356 -4.78 13.95 -19.33
CA TYR A 356 -5.84 14.18 -18.37
C TYR A 356 -5.22 14.25 -16.97
N PRO A 357 -5.25 15.42 -16.29
CA PRO A 357 -4.65 15.55 -14.97
C PRO A 357 -5.41 14.74 -13.93
N GLY A 358 -4.71 14.08 -13.02
CA GLY A 358 -5.30 13.50 -11.82
C GLY A 358 -5.90 14.60 -10.94
N VAL A 359 -6.97 14.29 -10.21
CA VAL A 359 -7.53 15.18 -9.19
C VAL A 359 -7.78 14.43 -7.89
N SER A 360 -7.80 15.14 -6.76
CA SER A 360 -7.94 14.57 -5.41
C SER A 360 -9.20 13.72 -5.18
N SER A 361 -10.21 13.84 -6.06
CA SER A 361 -11.40 12.98 -6.06
C SER A 361 -11.16 11.56 -6.60
N GLY A 362 -9.94 11.25 -7.04
CA GLY A 362 -9.62 10.03 -7.80
C GLY A 362 -10.11 10.09 -9.26
N LYS A 363 -10.70 11.18 -9.73
CA LYS A 363 -11.08 11.28 -11.15
C LYS A 363 -9.99 11.96 -11.96
N PHE A 364 -10.28 12.17 -13.24
CA PHE A 364 -9.44 12.92 -14.15
C PHE A 364 -10.09 14.26 -14.52
N GLY A 365 -9.29 15.32 -14.53
CA GLY A 365 -9.70 16.68 -14.86
C GLY A 365 -9.83 16.93 -16.36
N ALA A 366 -9.94 18.22 -16.72
CA ALA A 366 -10.10 18.65 -18.10
C ALA A 366 -8.87 18.28 -18.95
N ARG A 367 -9.12 17.66 -20.11
CA ARG A 367 -8.05 17.16 -20.98
C ARG A 367 -7.32 18.27 -21.74
N LYS A 368 -6.04 18.04 -22.00
CA LYS A 368 -5.19 18.84 -22.90
C LYS A 368 -4.71 17.97 -24.05
N GLN A 369 -4.80 18.44 -25.29
CA GLN A 369 -4.22 17.72 -26.42
C GLN A 369 -2.70 17.93 -26.45
N LEU A 370 -1.95 16.83 -26.41
CA LEU A 370 -0.49 16.85 -26.50
C LEU A 370 -0.01 16.69 -27.94
N TYR A 371 -0.65 15.79 -28.69
CA TYR A 371 -0.32 15.53 -30.08
C TYR A 371 -1.56 15.42 -30.95
N LYS A 372 -1.48 16.00 -32.15
CA LYS A 372 -2.54 15.90 -33.17
C LYS A 372 -2.61 14.49 -33.75
N ASN A 373 -1.46 13.88 -34.05
CA ASN A 373 -1.41 12.58 -34.67
C ASN A 373 -0.10 11.83 -34.35
N MET A 374 -0.24 10.65 -33.76
CA MET A 374 0.78 9.65 -33.51
C MET A 374 0.35 8.27 -34.04
N SER A 375 -0.42 8.20 -35.12
CA SER A 375 -0.87 6.93 -35.73
C SER A 375 0.28 6.09 -36.30
N HIS A 376 1.40 6.73 -36.64
CA HIS A 376 2.63 6.09 -37.13
C HIS A 376 3.43 5.33 -36.06
N LEU A 377 3.00 5.40 -34.79
CA LEU A 377 3.58 4.65 -33.69
C LEU A 377 2.83 3.34 -33.50
N ARG A 378 3.57 2.25 -33.30
CA ARG A 378 3.00 0.94 -32.95
C ARG A 378 2.70 0.91 -31.45
N GLU A 379 3.77 0.96 -30.63
CA GLU A 379 3.67 1.04 -29.18
C GLU A 379 3.80 2.46 -28.67
N LEU A 380 3.14 2.73 -27.54
CA LEU A 380 3.35 3.89 -26.70
C LEU A 380 3.21 3.43 -25.25
N THR A 381 4.25 3.60 -24.43
CA THR A 381 4.27 3.15 -23.04
C THR A 381 4.88 4.22 -22.13
N ALA A 382 4.42 4.31 -20.88
CA ALA A 382 5.09 5.09 -19.86
C ALA A 382 6.29 4.29 -19.36
N ILE A 383 7.45 4.92 -19.25
CA ILE A 383 8.69 4.26 -18.82
C ILE A 383 9.19 4.76 -17.45
N GLY A 384 8.62 5.85 -16.94
CA GLY A 384 9.14 6.55 -15.75
C GLY A 384 10.18 7.61 -16.15
N ASP A 385 10.88 8.17 -15.16
CA ASP A 385 11.93 9.18 -15.37
C ASP A 385 13.23 8.52 -15.88
N PHE A 386 13.27 8.22 -17.17
CA PHE A 386 14.32 7.43 -17.81
C PHE A 386 15.60 8.24 -18.03
N ASN A 387 15.44 9.54 -18.31
CA ASN A 387 16.57 10.46 -18.48
C ASN A 387 17.04 11.12 -17.17
N ARG A 388 16.33 10.87 -16.05
CA ARG A 388 16.64 11.36 -14.70
C ARG A 388 16.58 12.89 -14.57
N ASP A 389 15.70 13.54 -15.33
CA ASP A 389 15.46 14.99 -15.25
C ASP A 389 14.35 15.36 -14.24
N GLY A 390 13.76 14.35 -13.60
CA GLY A 390 12.70 14.48 -12.61
C GLY A 390 11.30 14.47 -13.19
N TYR A 391 11.11 14.28 -14.50
CA TYR A 391 9.80 14.14 -15.14
C TYR A 391 9.64 12.75 -15.74
N PRO A 392 8.43 12.14 -15.68
CA PRO A 392 8.23 10.84 -16.30
C PRO A 392 8.18 10.96 -17.83
N ASP A 393 8.81 9.98 -18.49
CA ASP A 393 8.96 9.91 -19.93
C ASP A 393 7.99 8.92 -20.58
N LEU A 394 7.79 9.10 -21.88
CA LEU A 394 7.16 8.09 -22.74
C LEU A 394 8.19 7.41 -23.63
N LEU A 395 7.97 6.14 -23.93
CA LEU A 395 8.71 5.39 -24.92
C LEU A 395 7.75 4.93 -26.02
N ALA A 396 8.17 5.04 -27.28
CA ALA A 396 7.38 4.60 -28.43
C ALA A 396 8.22 3.90 -29.50
N SER A 397 7.61 2.94 -30.19
CA SER A 397 8.20 2.33 -31.40
C SER A 397 7.50 2.81 -32.66
N GLN A 398 8.28 3.06 -33.71
CA GLN A 398 7.75 3.40 -35.03
C GLN A 398 7.35 2.15 -35.81
N THR A 399 6.19 2.21 -36.47
CA THR A 399 5.71 1.11 -37.32
C THR A 399 6.57 0.88 -38.56
N SER A 400 7.11 1.95 -39.15
CA SER A 400 7.77 1.89 -40.47
C SER A 400 9.15 1.22 -40.45
N ASN A 401 9.89 1.34 -39.35
CA ASN A 401 11.28 0.90 -39.27
C ASN A 401 11.63 0.23 -37.92
N GLY A 402 10.67 0.15 -36.99
CA GLY A 402 10.91 -0.43 -35.67
C GLY A 402 11.77 0.43 -34.75
N ASN A 403 12.19 1.64 -35.12
CA ASN A 403 13.04 2.46 -34.24
C ASN A 403 12.27 2.84 -32.96
N VAL A 404 12.99 2.85 -31.83
CA VAL A 404 12.45 3.17 -30.51
C VAL A 404 12.92 4.55 -30.09
N TYR A 405 11.99 5.38 -29.62
CA TYR A 405 12.25 6.75 -29.19
C TYR A 405 11.76 7.01 -27.77
N LEU A 406 12.56 7.74 -27.01
CA LEU A 406 12.16 8.41 -25.79
C LEU A 406 11.50 9.75 -26.14
N TYR A 407 10.43 10.09 -25.46
CA TYR A 407 9.78 11.39 -25.47
C TYR A 407 9.93 11.97 -24.06
N PRO A 408 10.93 12.83 -23.84
CA PRO A 408 11.26 13.32 -22.50
C PRO A 408 10.11 14.12 -21.87
N GLY A 409 9.72 13.80 -20.65
CA GLY A 409 8.78 14.60 -19.86
C GLY A 409 9.35 16.00 -19.60
N GLN A 410 8.48 17.00 -19.44
CA GLN A 410 8.91 18.36 -19.13
C GLN A 410 7.85 19.08 -18.28
N LYS A 411 8.32 20.11 -17.56
CA LYS A 411 7.47 21.04 -16.81
C LYS A 411 6.28 21.53 -17.64
N GLY A 412 5.11 21.55 -17.01
CA GLY A 412 3.85 22.02 -17.62
C GLY A 412 3.08 20.95 -18.40
N ALA A 413 3.29 19.67 -18.04
CA ALA A 413 2.66 18.50 -18.63
C ALA A 413 2.75 18.49 -20.16
N LYS A 414 3.99 18.35 -20.64
CA LYS A 414 4.35 18.29 -22.07
C LYS A 414 5.53 17.36 -22.25
N PHE A 415 5.78 16.98 -23.50
CA PHE A 415 6.95 16.20 -23.87
C PHE A 415 7.89 17.02 -24.76
N GLY A 416 9.19 16.84 -24.57
CA GLY A 416 10.26 17.47 -25.33
C GLY A 416 10.49 16.83 -26.69
N LYS A 417 11.58 17.27 -27.36
CA LYS A 417 12.04 16.66 -28.61
C LYS A 417 12.42 15.20 -28.34
N ARG A 418 11.86 14.28 -29.14
CA ARG A 418 12.16 12.85 -29.01
C ARG A 418 13.65 12.54 -29.25
N VAL A 419 14.15 11.55 -28.53
CA VAL A 419 15.52 11.03 -28.63
C VAL A 419 15.45 9.56 -29.05
N ALA A 420 16.29 9.15 -30.00
CA ALA A 420 16.34 7.74 -30.40
C ALA A 420 17.09 6.92 -29.33
N LEU A 421 16.52 5.80 -28.89
CA LEU A 421 17.12 4.90 -27.90
C LEU A 421 17.60 3.58 -28.51
N ALA A 422 16.93 3.12 -29.57
CA ALA A 422 17.32 1.91 -30.28
C ALA A 422 17.04 2.03 -31.76
N TYR A 423 17.98 1.56 -32.56
CA TYR A 423 17.92 1.51 -34.02
C TYR A 423 17.82 0.06 -34.48
N GLY A 424 17.16 -0.16 -35.62
CA GLY A 424 16.95 -1.48 -36.21
C GLY A 424 15.51 -1.96 -36.03
N ASP A 425 15.19 -3.10 -36.65
CA ASP A 425 13.81 -3.56 -36.75
C ASP A 425 13.30 -4.17 -35.43
N TRP A 426 12.68 -3.34 -34.57
CA TRP A 426 11.92 -3.78 -33.40
C TRP A 426 10.49 -4.24 -33.72
N ASN A 427 10.15 -4.52 -34.99
CA ASN A 427 8.82 -4.98 -35.39
C ASN A 427 8.49 -6.39 -34.92
N ASN A 428 9.48 -7.24 -34.63
CA ASN A 428 9.25 -8.58 -34.07
C ASN A 428 8.94 -8.61 -32.54
N ARG A 429 8.60 -7.46 -31.94
CA ARG A 429 8.19 -7.34 -30.54
C ARG A 429 6.75 -6.85 -30.45
N SER A 430 5.92 -7.50 -29.64
CA SER A 430 4.46 -7.31 -29.66
C SER A 430 3.91 -6.36 -28.59
N GLU A 431 4.59 -6.23 -27.44
CA GLU A 431 4.12 -5.41 -26.31
C GLU A 431 5.31 -4.84 -25.53
N PHE A 432 5.19 -3.58 -25.11
CA PHE A 432 6.15 -2.85 -24.27
C PHE A 432 5.50 -2.45 -22.94
N ALA A 433 6.13 -2.82 -21.82
CA ALA A 433 5.67 -2.42 -20.49
C ALA A 433 6.82 -1.76 -19.72
N GLY A 434 6.68 -0.48 -19.37
CA GLY A 434 7.55 0.11 -18.36
C GLY A 434 7.22 -0.49 -17.00
N VAL A 435 8.26 -0.91 -16.28
CA VAL A 435 8.13 -1.58 -14.98
C VAL A 435 8.84 -0.83 -13.85
N GLY A 436 9.14 0.45 -14.07
CA GLY A 436 9.98 1.21 -13.16
C GLY A 436 11.38 0.60 -13.05
N ASP A 437 12.08 0.90 -11.97
CA ASP A 437 13.41 0.36 -11.67
C ASP A 437 13.26 -1.08 -11.14
N PHE A 438 13.26 -2.05 -12.06
CA PHE A 438 13.00 -3.45 -11.74
C PHE A 438 14.26 -4.10 -11.15
N ASP A 439 15.44 -3.80 -11.69
CA ASP A 439 16.71 -4.35 -11.21
C ASP A 439 17.34 -3.60 -10.01
N ARG A 440 16.73 -2.48 -9.60
CA ARG A 440 17.12 -1.62 -8.47
C ARG A 440 18.46 -0.90 -8.68
N ASP A 441 18.81 -0.56 -9.91
CA ASP A 441 20.02 0.21 -10.22
C ASP A 441 19.80 1.73 -10.22
N GLY A 442 18.56 2.19 -10.01
CA GLY A 442 18.18 3.59 -9.98
C GLY A 442 17.77 4.16 -11.35
N VAL A 443 17.60 3.33 -12.38
CA VAL A 443 17.13 3.72 -13.71
C VAL A 443 15.90 2.87 -14.08
N PRO A 444 14.83 3.47 -14.63
CA PRO A 444 13.68 2.68 -15.07
C PRO A 444 13.99 1.70 -16.21
N ASP A 445 13.36 0.54 -16.14
CA ASP A 445 13.55 -0.59 -17.05
C ASP A 445 12.34 -0.83 -17.96
N LEU A 446 12.60 -1.48 -19.09
CA LEU A 446 11.57 -1.88 -20.05
C LEU A 446 11.43 -3.40 -20.13
N LEU A 447 10.21 -3.91 -19.97
CA LEU A 447 9.86 -5.25 -20.38
C LEU A 447 9.36 -5.27 -21.82
N VAL A 448 9.82 -6.27 -22.57
CA VAL A 448 9.47 -6.45 -23.97
C VAL A 448 9.10 -7.90 -24.23
N LYS A 449 7.91 -8.09 -24.80
CA LYS A 449 7.42 -9.39 -25.24
C LYS A 449 7.72 -9.58 -26.74
N MET A 450 8.36 -10.70 -27.07
CA MET A 450 8.64 -11.07 -28.47
C MET A 450 7.38 -11.60 -29.16
N THR A 451 7.14 -11.19 -30.41
CA THR A 451 5.92 -11.54 -31.16
C THR A 451 5.79 -13.04 -31.43
N SER A 452 6.87 -13.69 -31.88
CA SER A 452 6.81 -15.08 -32.35
C SER A 452 6.81 -16.10 -31.22
N SER A 453 7.57 -15.86 -30.15
CA SER A 453 7.78 -16.83 -29.07
C SER A 453 7.04 -16.49 -27.78
N GLY A 454 6.55 -15.26 -27.64
CA GLY A 454 6.07 -14.73 -26.36
C GLY A 454 7.16 -14.61 -25.30
N THR A 455 8.45 -14.80 -25.64
CA THR A 455 9.55 -14.65 -24.69
C THR A 455 9.58 -13.23 -24.14
N LEU A 456 9.78 -13.12 -22.82
CA LEU A 456 9.83 -11.87 -22.11
C LEU A 456 11.28 -11.51 -21.79
N TYR A 457 11.70 -10.34 -22.25
CA TYR A 457 13.02 -9.78 -21.99
C TYR A 457 12.89 -8.51 -21.16
N LEU A 458 13.74 -8.40 -20.14
CA LEU A 458 14.04 -7.14 -19.46
C LEU A 458 15.15 -6.44 -20.22
N TYR A 459 14.96 -5.16 -20.50
CA TYR A 459 15.95 -4.26 -21.04
C TYR A 459 16.28 -3.26 -19.93
N PRO A 460 17.36 -3.49 -19.16
CA PRO A 460 17.70 -2.59 -18.08
C PRO A 460 18.06 -1.21 -18.61
N GLY A 461 17.59 -0.17 -17.93
CA GLY A 461 17.85 1.21 -18.27
C GLY A 461 19.34 1.56 -18.15
N LYS A 462 19.78 2.54 -18.96
CA LYS A 462 21.04 3.26 -18.75
C LYS A 462 20.95 4.64 -19.37
N SER A 463 21.92 5.50 -19.08
CA SER A 463 22.02 6.79 -19.76
C SER A 463 22.03 6.61 -21.29
N GLY A 464 21.05 7.21 -21.97
CA GLY A 464 20.94 7.22 -23.42
C GLY A 464 20.46 5.92 -24.10
N GLY A 465 20.01 4.91 -23.36
CA GLY A 465 19.50 3.67 -23.97
C GLY A 465 19.36 2.51 -22.99
N PHE A 466 19.54 1.28 -23.48
CA PHE A 466 19.40 0.07 -22.67
C PHE A 466 20.73 -0.69 -22.52
N LYS A 467 20.88 -1.44 -21.43
CA LYS A 467 21.90 -2.50 -21.29
C LYS A 467 21.52 -3.71 -22.13
N ALA A 468 22.35 -4.75 -22.08
CA ALA A 468 22.05 -6.02 -22.72
C ALA A 468 20.73 -6.61 -22.17
N ALA A 469 19.88 -7.11 -23.07
CA ALA A 469 18.60 -7.69 -22.69
C ALA A 469 18.80 -9.00 -21.92
N VAL A 470 18.01 -9.18 -20.86
CA VAL A 470 18.02 -10.38 -20.02
C VAL A 470 16.69 -11.10 -20.20
N LYS A 471 16.73 -12.41 -20.48
CA LYS A 471 15.52 -13.22 -20.54
C LYS A 471 14.97 -13.42 -19.13
N VAL A 472 13.74 -12.97 -18.88
CA VAL A 472 13.11 -13.03 -17.55
C VAL A 472 11.87 -13.93 -17.51
N GLY A 473 11.47 -14.51 -18.64
CA GLY A 473 10.42 -15.50 -18.68
C GLY A 473 9.74 -15.64 -20.04
N THR A 474 8.47 -16.02 -20.00
CA THR A 474 7.57 -16.08 -21.16
C THR A 474 6.21 -15.52 -20.78
N ALA A 475 5.64 -14.73 -21.68
CA ALA A 475 4.29 -14.19 -21.62
C ALA A 475 3.41 -14.77 -22.74
N SER A 476 3.74 -15.99 -23.20
CA SER A 476 2.89 -16.73 -24.14
C SER A 476 1.49 -16.96 -23.54
N GLY A 477 0.45 -16.67 -24.32
CA GLY A 477 -0.94 -16.73 -23.85
C GLY A 477 -1.34 -15.61 -22.87
N LEU A 478 -0.49 -14.60 -22.64
CA LEU A 478 -0.82 -13.39 -21.89
C LEU A 478 -0.99 -12.19 -22.83
N ARG A 479 -1.73 -11.17 -22.39
CA ARG A 479 -1.84 -9.86 -23.04
C ARG A 479 -1.89 -8.74 -22.00
N ASP A 480 -1.77 -7.50 -22.48
CA ASP A 480 -1.93 -6.29 -21.68
C ASP A 480 -0.93 -6.25 -20.52
N LEU A 481 0.36 -6.44 -20.82
CA LEU A 481 1.43 -6.36 -19.80
C LEU A 481 1.51 -4.96 -19.18
N LEU A 482 1.52 -4.88 -17.85
CA LEU A 482 1.53 -3.62 -17.10
C LEU A 482 2.43 -3.72 -15.87
N GLY A 483 3.43 -2.85 -15.76
CA GLY A 483 4.11 -2.62 -14.48
C GLY A 483 3.13 -2.03 -13.48
N VAL A 484 2.76 -2.80 -12.46
CA VAL A 484 1.73 -2.41 -11.49
C VAL A 484 2.33 -1.77 -10.25
N GLY A 485 3.65 -1.55 -10.22
CA GLY A 485 4.36 -1.19 -8.99
C GLY A 485 4.51 -2.39 -8.08
N ASP A 486 4.78 -2.15 -6.80
CA ASP A 486 4.97 -3.20 -5.79
C ASP A 486 3.60 -3.60 -5.22
N PHE A 487 3.01 -4.67 -5.76
CA PHE A 487 1.63 -5.08 -5.47
C PHE A 487 1.55 -5.74 -4.10
N ASP A 488 2.43 -6.71 -3.80
CA ASP A 488 2.46 -7.37 -2.49
C ASP A 488 3.34 -6.64 -1.46
N ARG A 489 3.84 -5.45 -1.83
CA ARG A 489 4.72 -4.60 -1.03
C ARG A 489 5.98 -5.35 -0.59
N ASP A 490 6.48 -6.32 -1.37
CA ASP A 490 7.72 -7.04 -1.06
C ASP A 490 8.99 -6.21 -1.32
N GLY A 491 8.84 -5.02 -1.90
CA GLY A 491 9.86 -4.05 -2.25
C GLY A 491 10.25 -4.11 -3.73
N PHE A 492 9.81 -5.12 -4.48
CA PHE A 492 10.12 -5.28 -5.89
C PHE A 492 8.94 -4.85 -6.75
N THR A 493 9.22 -4.35 -7.96
CA THR A 493 8.13 -4.03 -8.87
C THR A 493 7.53 -5.32 -9.46
N ASP A 494 6.21 -5.37 -9.47
CA ASP A 494 5.41 -6.47 -9.98
C ASP A 494 4.83 -6.18 -11.37
N LEU A 495 4.43 -7.25 -12.03
CA LEU A 495 3.82 -7.23 -13.35
C LEU A 495 2.39 -7.75 -13.28
N ALA A 496 1.43 -6.97 -13.77
CA ALA A 496 0.09 -7.44 -14.06
C ALA A 496 -0.02 -7.90 -15.53
N ALA A 497 -0.83 -8.93 -15.78
CA ALA A 497 -1.16 -9.38 -17.12
C ALA A 497 -2.52 -10.08 -17.16
N VAL A 498 -3.18 -10.09 -18.32
CA VAL A 498 -4.42 -10.84 -18.53
C VAL A 498 -4.13 -12.16 -19.23
N ARG A 499 -4.60 -13.27 -18.66
CA ARG A 499 -4.59 -14.57 -19.34
C ARG A 499 -5.54 -14.53 -20.54
N ALA A 500 -5.00 -14.76 -21.73
CA ALA A 500 -5.72 -14.46 -22.96
C ALA A 500 -7.01 -15.30 -23.12
N SER A 501 -6.91 -16.59 -22.81
CA SER A 501 -7.98 -17.60 -22.98
C SER A 501 -9.14 -17.41 -22.00
N THR A 502 -8.86 -17.06 -20.74
CA THR A 502 -9.88 -17.01 -19.68
C THR A 502 -10.29 -15.58 -19.32
N GLY A 503 -9.45 -14.58 -19.58
CA GLY A 503 -9.63 -13.23 -19.03
C GLY A 503 -9.37 -13.15 -17.52
N ALA A 504 -8.56 -14.03 -16.96
CA ALA A 504 -8.09 -13.93 -15.58
C ALA A 504 -7.01 -12.84 -15.47
N LEU A 505 -7.08 -12.01 -14.42
CA LEU A 505 -6.02 -11.08 -14.07
C LEU A 505 -4.99 -11.81 -13.20
N LEU A 506 -3.73 -11.75 -13.63
CA LEU A 506 -2.60 -12.36 -12.97
C LEU A 506 -1.63 -11.28 -12.48
N ILE A 507 -1.09 -11.46 -11.27
CA ILE A 507 0.06 -10.71 -10.76
C ILE A 507 1.26 -11.64 -10.73
N TYR A 508 2.36 -11.18 -11.32
CA TYR A 508 3.66 -11.81 -11.33
C TYR A 508 4.58 -11.01 -10.43
N ARG A 509 4.89 -11.59 -9.27
CA ARG A 509 5.72 -10.92 -8.27
C ARG A 509 7.17 -10.80 -8.71
N GLY A 510 7.74 -9.62 -8.60
CA GLY A 510 9.11 -9.31 -8.95
C GLY A 510 10.11 -9.94 -8.00
N THR A 511 11.35 -10.08 -8.45
CA THR A 511 12.49 -10.53 -7.62
C THR A 511 13.75 -9.70 -7.88
N GLY A 512 13.63 -8.66 -8.72
CA GLY A 512 14.74 -7.90 -9.29
C GLY A 512 15.56 -8.62 -10.35
N LYS A 513 15.33 -9.92 -10.57
CA LYS A 513 16.02 -10.72 -11.61
C LYS A 513 15.06 -11.43 -12.56
N GLY A 514 13.79 -11.48 -12.20
CA GLY A 514 12.72 -12.15 -12.94
C GLY A 514 11.45 -12.21 -12.11
N PHE A 515 10.53 -13.06 -12.51
CA PHE A 515 9.20 -13.14 -11.90
C PHE A 515 8.96 -14.49 -11.23
N ARG A 516 8.16 -14.48 -10.16
CA ARG A 516 7.57 -15.68 -9.59
C ARG A 516 6.40 -16.17 -10.46
N ALA A 517 5.87 -17.34 -10.12
CA ALA A 517 4.68 -17.87 -10.78
C ALA A 517 3.48 -16.90 -10.63
N GLY A 518 2.71 -16.73 -11.72
CA GLY A 518 1.58 -15.81 -11.75
C GLY A 518 0.46 -16.22 -10.80
N LEU A 519 0.10 -15.32 -9.88
CA LEU A 519 -1.03 -15.47 -8.98
C LEU A 519 -2.29 -14.90 -9.64
N GLN A 520 -3.36 -15.69 -9.68
CA GLN A 520 -4.65 -15.18 -10.11
C GLN A 520 -5.30 -14.35 -9.01
N VAL A 521 -5.43 -13.06 -9.25
CA VAL A 521 -5.99 -12.09 -8.27
C VAL A 521 -7.42 -11.67 -8.60
N SER A 522 -7.89 -11.91 -9.83
CA SER A 522 -9.25 -11.59 -10.25
C SER A 522 -9.67 -12.28 -11.55
N THR A 523 -10.96 -12.18 -11.90
CA THR A 523 -11.56 -12.73 -13.13
C THR A 523 -12.39 -11.66 -13.85
N GLY A 524 -12.91 -11.97 -15.04
CA GLY A 524 -13.82 -11.06 -15.75
C GLY A 524 -13.16 -10.03 -16.66
N TYR A 525 -11.84 -10.13 -16.91
CA TYR A 525 -11.09 -9.23 -17.79
C TYR A 525 -11.17 -9.63 -19.27
N LYS A 526 -12.10 -10.53 -19.63
CA LYS A 526 -12.45 -10.81 -21.03
C LYS A 526 -13.17 -9.58 -21.60
N GLY A 527 -12.61 -8.97 -22.65
CA GLY A 527 -13.14 -7.74 -23.25
C GLY A 527 -12.77 -6.44 -22.53
N ARG A 528 -11.93 -6.51 -21.49
CA ARG A 528 -11.32 -5.33 -20.86
C ARG A 528 -9.89 -5.18 -21.39
N SER A 529 -9.62 -4.11 -22.14
CA SER A 529 -8.30 -3.82 -22.69
C SER A 529 -8.18 -2.34 -23.10
N PRO A 530 -7.01 -1.73 -22.90
CA PRO A 530 -5.85 -2.29 -22.21
C PRO A 530 -6.08 -2.35 -20.69
N LEU A 531 -5.22 -3.10 -19.99
CA LEU A 531 -4.96 -2.85 -18.58
C LEU A 531 -4.19 -1.54 -18.43
N PHE A 532 -4.37 -0.89 -17.28
CA PHE A 532 -3.71 0.36 -16.92
C PHE A 532 -3.32 0.32 -15.44
#